data_AF-A0A7J9CV50-F1
#
_entry.id   AF-A0A7J9CV50-F1
#
_cell.length_a   1.000
_cell.length_b   1.000
_cell.length_c   1.000
_cell.angle_alpha   90.00
_cell.angle_beta   90.00
_cell.angle_gamma   90.00
#
_symmetry.space_group_name_H-M   'P 1'
#
loop_
_entity.id
_entity.type
_entity.pdbx_description
1 polymer ?
#
loop_
_entity_poly.entity_id
_entity_poly.type
_entity_poly.pdbx_seq_one_letter_code
_entity_poly.pdbx_strand_id
1 'polypeptide(L)'
;MAHTSFWNATLGNYPSYGWKSIYAAQKLLEDGTGWRVGSGSQISILQARWLPRWAGGIQATTANNGIEKVSDLIDQSAKTWKVELIKCFFTPMEAHAICCIPLSIYTIEDKMVWCADNSGMYMVRSGYRCLVQSNINDTINTDHTIFYKQIWELDLPPKIRIAIWRFTHEYIPTAANLYNRIINSSPICPSYGEAPENFMHTLLMCGPAKNWYDFGEIAATTAWALRQARNKLIMEGKRQSIQDICSIIFSIIRETRELRNKIPAQVKTMTPIWKPPQEPFVKVNFDAAFKATLHHSYSGFVIRNSRGSVMGSGTVLNKFVSDPFTAEAIACFQALNLSREMGFSHVQMEGDSQTTIVKINQVLPNYSDMGTYIDEIKIKASLFQHISFHHVDRRANMVAHMIAKERISLREDKFWVEELPAAAEAFLARDLSGLIP
;
A
#
# COMPACT_ATOMS: atom_id res chain seq x y z
N MET A 1 38.82 -1.78 23.14
CA MET A 1 37.92 -2.94 23.08
C MET A 1 36.90 -2.68 21.98
N ALA A 2 37.09 -3.26 20.80
CA ALA A 2 36.17 -3.12 19.67
C ALA A 2 35.97 -4.50 19.03
N HIS A 3 35.19 -5.35 19.71
CA HIS A 3 34.83 -6.68 19.21
C HIS A 3 33.35 -7.02 19.46
N THR A 4 32.52 -6.06 19.86
CA THR A 4 31.08 -6.28 20.07
C THR A 4 30.27 -5.75 18.90
N SER A 5 29.16 -6.41 18.59
CA SER A 5 28.21 -5.97 17.57
C SER A 5 27.63 -4.61 17.95
N PHE A 6 27.10 -3.88 16.96
CA PHE A 6 26.39 -2.62 17.20
C PHE A 6 25.33 -2.74 18.31
N TRP A 7 24.60 -3.85 18.35
CA TRP A 7 23.54 -4.11 19.34
C TRP A 7 24.06 -4.32 20.77
N ASN A 8 25.29 -4.79 20.92
CA ASN A 8 25.91 -5.05 22.22
C ASN A 8 26.95 -3.98 22.59
N ALA A 9 27.03 -2.90 21.81
CA ALA A 9 27.99 -1.84 22.04
C ALA A 9 27.50 -0.96 23.20
N THR A 10 28.38 -0.70 24.16
CA THR A 10 28.11 0.18 25.31
C THR A 10 28.66 1.58 25.07
N LEU A 11 28.10 2.59 25.74
CA LEU A 11 28.56 3.98 25.62
C LEU A 11 30.05 4.15 26.02
N GLY A 12 30.53 3.40 27.02
CA GLY A 12 31.90 3.50 27.54
C GLY A 12 32.13 4.79 28.37
N ASN A 13 33.35 4.97 28.87
CA ASN A 13 33.66 6.04 29.84
C ASN A 13 33.91 7.42 29.21
N TYR A 14 34.45 7.47 27.98
CA TYR A 14 34.77 8.72 27.26
C TYR A 14 34.29 8.69 25.80
N PRO A 15 32.97 8.63 25.57
CA PRO A 15 32.38 8.58 24.24
C PRO A 15 32.57 9.90 23.47
N SER A 16 32.93 9.81 22.19
CA SER A 16 32.90 10.95 21.28
C SER A 16 31.46 11.45 21.06
N TYR A 17 31.31 12.70 20.65
CA TYR A 17 29.97 13.26 20.35
C TYR A 17 29.25 12.42 19.28
N GLY A 18 29.96 12.01 18.22
CA GLY A 18 29.40 11.13 17.18
C GLY A 18 28.94 9.78 17.74
N TRP A 19 29.71 9.16 18.65
CA TRP A 19 29.31 7.91 19.28
C TRP A 19 28.07 8.09 20.18
N LYS A 20 27.97 9.19 20.94
CA LYS A 20 26.77 9.50 21.72
C LYS A 20 25.52 9.60 20.83
N SER A 21 25.63 10.26 19.67
CA SER A 21 24.52 10.39 18.71
C SER A 21 24.12 9.04 18.10
N ILE A 22 25.08 8.22 17.72
CA ILE A 22 24.82 6.87 17.17
C ILE A 22 24.20 5.96 18.24
N TYR A 23 24.75 5.98 19.45
CA TYR A 23 24.25 5.21 20.58
C TYR A 23 22.81 5.61 20.96
N ALA A 24 22.47 6.91 20.91
CA ALA A 24 21.10 7.37 21.17
C ALA A 24 20.07 6.78 20.19
N ALA A 25 20.47 6.43 18.97
CA ALA A 25 19.59 5.79 17.98
C ALA A 25 19.48 4.27 18.15
N GLN A 26 20.36 3.63 18.95
CA GLN A 26 20.41 2.18 19.12
C GLN A 26 19.07 1.63 19.62
N LYS A 27 18.51 2.24 20.68
CA LYS A 27 17.22 1.80 21.26
C LYS A 27 16.06 1.93 20.27
N LEU A 28 16.00 3.02 19.51
CA LEU A 28 15.01 3.21 18.45
C LEU A 28 15.12 2.11 17.38
N LEU A 29 16.36 1.75 17.00
CA LEU A 29 16.60 0.71 16.02
C LEU A 29 16.23 -0.67 16.57
N GLU A 30 16.57 -0.98 17.81
CA GLU A 30 16.13 -2.22 18.48
C GLU A 30 14.61 -2.32 18.54
N ASP A 31 13.94 -1.24 18.93
CA ASP A 31 12.48 -1.23 19.08
C ASP A 31 11.74 -1.23 17.73
N GLY A 32 12.35 -0.74 16.65
CA GLY A 32 11.74 -0.73 15.32
C GLY A 32 12.19 -1.85 14.38
N THR A 33 13.24 -2.60 14.70
CA THR A 33 13.70 -3.73 13.89
C THR A 33 13.09 -5.07 14.35
N GLY A 34 13.05 -6.00 13.41
CA GLY A 34 12.67 -7.38 13.61
C GLY A 34 13.24 -8.28 12.53
N TRP A 35 12.95 -9.56 12.61
CA TRP A 35 13.46 -10.59 11.71
C TRP A 35 12.40 -11.00 10.71
N ARG A 36 12.78 -10.99 9.44
CA ARG A 36 12.07 -11.69 8.38
C ARG A 36 12.60 -13.11 8.30
N VAL A 37 11.70 -14.07 8.49
CA VAL A 37 12.02 -15.50 8.48
C VAL A 37 12.44 -15.94 7.08
N GLY A 38 13.63 -16.53 6.98
CA GLY A 38 14.09 -17.31 5.84
C GLY A 38 14.23 -18.77 6.27
N SER A 39 15.45 -19.19 6.61
CA SER A 39 15.75 -20.52 7.14
C SER A 39 15.22 -20.76 8.56
N GLY A 40 15.06 -19.70 9.36
CA GLY A 40 14.72 -19.72 10.77
C GLY A 40 15.88 -20.11 11.70
N SER A 41 17.08 -20.38 11.18
CA SER A 41 18.23 -20.88 11.95
C SER A 41 18.84 -19.83 12.88
N GLN A 42 18.80 -18.55 12.49
CA GLN A 42 19.36 -17.46 13.29
C GLN A 42 18.36 -16.93 14.33
N ILE A 43 17.07 -17.18 14.11
CA ILE A 43 15.98 -16.53 14.85
C ILE A 43 15.63 -17.37 16.08
N SER A 44 15.88 -16.82 17.28
CA SER A 44 15.37 -17.39 18.54
C SER A 44 13.87 -17.14 18.63
N ILE A 45 13.10 -18.19 18.95
CA ILE A 45 11.64 -18.10 19.03
C ILE A 45 11.20 -17.05 20.05
N LEU A 46 11.77 -17.06 21.25
CA LEU A 46 11.31 -16.23 22.37
C LEU A 46 12.05 -14.90 22.50
N GLN A 47 13.32 -14.83 22.07
CA GLN A 47 14.16 -13.65 22.27
C GLN A 47 14.13 -12.69 21.09
N ALA A 48 13.81 -13.16 19.89
CA ALA A 48 13.78 -12.33 18.69
C ALA A 48 12.36 -11.82 18.39
N ARG A 49 12.26 -10.63 17.81
CA ARG A 49 11.01 -10.14 17.22
C ARG A 49 10.93 -10.59 15.77
N TRP A 50 10.12 -11.60 15.48
CA TRP A 50 9.98 -12.16 14.13
C TRP A 50 8.53 -12.32 13.65
N LEU A 51 7.56 -12.02 14.53
CA LEU A 51 6.15 -11.95 14.17
C LEU A 51 5.81 -10.55 13.63
N PRO A 52 5.36 -10.44 12.36
CA PRO A 52 4.96 -9.17 11.78
C PRO A 52 3.85 -8.48 12.59
N ARG A 53 4.04 -7.20 12.90
CA ARG A 53 3.04 -6.34 13.58
C ARG A 53 2.52 -6.87 14.91
N TRP A 54 3.32 -7.66 15.61
CA TRP A 54 2.95 -8.23 16.91
C TRP A 54 3.53 -7.40 18.07
N ALA A 55 2.66 -6.67 18.78
CA ALA A 55 3.07 -5.77 19.87
C ALA A 55 3.27 -6.48 21.22
N GLY A 56 2.69 -7.68 21.41
CA GLY A 56 2.59 -8.33 22.72
C GLY A 56 3.75 -9.25 23.12
N GLY A 57 4.78 -9.39 22.27
CA GLY A 57 5.76 -10.47 22.41
C GLY A 57 5.12 -11.87 22.29
N ILE A 58 5.94 -12.92 22.29
CA ILE A 58 5.45 -14.30 22.33
C ILE A 58 5.25 -14.70 23.79
N GLN A 59 4.02 -15.05 24.14
CA GLN A 59 3.52 -15.50 25.44
C GLN A 59 3.52 -17.03 25.59
N ALA A 60 4.08 -17.75 24.60
CA ALA A 60 4.18 -19.20 24.61
C ALA A 60 4.77 -19.74 25.93
N THR A 61 4.13 -20.77 26.48
CA THR A 61 4.49 -21.34 27.78
C THR A 61 5.77 -22.15 27.63
N THR A 62 6.85 -21.72 28.30
CA THR A 62 8.12 -22.46 28.31
C THR A 62 7.94 -23.82 28.99
N ALA A 63 7.79 -24.87 28.19
CA ALA A 63 8.03 -26.24 28.60
C ALA A 63 9.11 -26.83 27.70
N ASN A 64 10.36 -26.50 28.03
CA ASN A 64 11.60 -27.27 27.88
C ASN A 64 11.58 -28.53 26.95
N ASN A 65 11.23 -28.37 25.67
CA ASN A 65 11.11 -29.46 24.69
C ASN A 65 12.19 -29.42 23.59
N GLY A 66 13.29 -28.70 23.81
CA GLY A 66 14.39 -28.60 22.83
C GLY A 66 14.06 -27.81 21.56
N ILE A 67 13.01 -26.99 21.60
CA ILE A 67 12.61 -26.08 20.52
C ILE A 67 13.05 -24.67 20.90
N GLU A 68 14.07 -24.15 20.22
CA GLU A 68 14.66 -22.84 20.54
C GLU A 68 14.65 -21.89 19.34
N LYS A 69 14.75 -22.44 18.13
CA LYS A 69 14.90 -21.70 16.88
C LYS A 69 13.67 -21.83 16.01
N VAL A 70 13.37 -20.79 15.22
CA VAL A 70 12.25 -20.81 14.28
C VAL A 70 12.40 -21.95 13.26
N SER A 71 13.64 -22.35 12.93
CA SER A 71 13.92 -23.52 12.09
C SER A 71 13.31 -24.83 12.61
N ASP A 72 13.13 -24.97 13.93
CA ASP A 72 12.58 -26.18 14.56
C ASP A 72 11.08 -26.32 14.26
N LEU A 73 10.40 -25.19 14.04
CA LEU A 73 8.98 -25.10 13.68
C LEU A 73 8.73 -25.32 12.18
N ILE A 74 9.80 -25.37 11.37
CA ILE A 74 9.74 -25.53 9.92
C ILE A 74 10.04 -26.98 9.53
N ASP A 75 9.23 -27.55 8.66
CA ASP A 75 9.61 -28.75 7.91
C ASP A 75 10.52 -28.33 6.76
N GLN A 76 11.82 -28.63 6.87
CA GLN A 76 12.81 -28.23 5.88
C GLN A 76 12.68 -28.98 4.55
N SER A 77 12.03 -30.14 4.54
CA SER A 77 11.81 -30.94 3.34
C SER A 77 10.59 -30.45 2.56
N ALA A 78 9.47 -30.25 3.28
CA ALA A 78 8.22 -29.76 2.69
C ALA A 78 8.20 -28.23 2.50
N LYS A 79 9.10 -27.50 3.17
CA LYS A 79 9.12 -26.02 3.24
C LYS A 79 7.81 -25.44 3.77
N THR A 80 7.20 -26.15 4.73
CA THR A 80 5.95 -25.78 5.38
C THR A 80 6.11 -25.67 6.89
N TRP A 81 5.25 -24.89 7.52
CA TRP A 81 5.14 -24.86 8.97
C TRP A 81 4.66 -26.21 9.52
N LYS A 82 5.23 -26.66 10.64
CA LYS A 82 4.73 -27.81 11.42
C LYS A 82 3.50 -27.37 12.21
N VAL A 83 2.37 -27.20 11.52
CA VAL A 83 1.15 -26.55 12.05
C VAL A 83 0.67 -27.17 13.36
N GLU A 84 0.66 -28.50 13.47
CA GLU A 84 0.20 -29.18 14.69
C GLU A 84 1.15 -28.95 15.87
N LEU A 85 2.47 -28.91 15.62
CA LEU A 85 3.45 -28.52 16.63
C LEU A 85 3.18 -27.08 17.09
N ILE A 86 3.03 -26.14 16.16
CA ILE A 86 2.80 -24.73 16.47
C ILE A 86 1.53 -24.54 17.31
N LYS A 87 0.43 -25.24 16.99
CA LYS A 87 -0.81 -25.17 17.78
C LYS A 87 -0.65 -25.70 19.21
N CYS A 88 0.27 -26.63 19.45
CA CYS A 88 0.54 -27.15 20.79
C CYS A 88 1.39 -26.21 21.65
N PHE A 89 2.29 -25.43 21.03
CA PHE A 89 3.26 -24.59 21.74
C PHE A 89 2.83 -23.13 21.90
N PHE A 90 1.99 -22.62 21.00
CA PHE A 90 1.62 -21.21 20.95
C PHE A 90 0.13 -21.02 21.22
N THR A 91 -0.24 -19.84 21.70
CA THR A 91 -1.67 -19.48 21.80
C THR A 91 -2.31 -19.52 20.41
N PRO A 92 -3.65 -19.71 20.30
CA PRO A 92 -4.31 -19.76 18.99
C PRO A 92 -4.02 -18.53 18.11
N MET A 93 -3.89 -17.34 18.71
CA MET A 93 -3.59 -16.12 17.96
C MET A 93 -2.14 -16.08 17.45
N GLU A 94 -1.18 -16.51 18.26
CA GLU A 94 0.24 -16.60 17.87
C GLU A 94 0.46 -17.70 16.83
N ALA A 95 -0.11 -18.88 17.06
CA ALA A 95 -0.04 -20.00 16.14
C ALA A 95 -0.54 -19.60 14.75
N HIS A 96 -1.65 -18.87 14.71
CA HIS A 96 -2.20 -18.31 13.49
C HIS A 96 -1.24 -17.28 12.84
N ALA A 97 -0.70 -16.35 13.61
CA ALA A 97 0.25 -15.35 13.12
C ALA A 97 1.53 -16.00 12.55
N ILE A 98 2.08 -17.02 13.21
CA ILE A 98 3.24 -17.80 12.74
C ILE A 98 2.91 -18.45 11.40
N CYS A 99 1.78 -19.15 11.31
CA CYS A 99 1.38 -19.85 10.09
C CYS A 99 1.12 -18.89 8.91
N CYS A 100 0.82 -17.62 9.18
CA CYS A 100 0.65 -16.60 8.15
C CYS A 100 1.97 -16.05 7.58
N ILE A 101 3.11 -16.36 8.21
CA ILE A 101 4.42 -15.94 7.68
C ILE A 101 4.75 -16.80 6.46
N PRO A 102 4.97 -16.20 5.28
CA PRO A 102 5.30 -16.96 4.08
C PRO A 102 6.71 -17.54 4.17
N LEU A 103 6.82 -18.86 4.02
CA LEU A 103 8.09 -19.56 3.91
C LEU A 103 8.52 -19.66 2.46
N SER A 104 9.83 -19.50 2.24
CA SER A 104 10.40 -19.66 0.92
C SER A 104 10.63 -21.13 0.59
N ILE A 105 10.27 -21.57 -0.63
CA ILE A 105 10.66 -22.87 -1.16
C ILE A 105 12.16 -22.94 -1.47
N TYR A 106 12.80 -21.78 -1.70
CA TYR A 106 14.24 -21.64 -1.83
C TYR A 106 14.90 -21.43 -0.46
N THR A 107 16.15 -21.86 -0.31
CA THR A 107 16.92 -21.57 0.91
C THR A 107 17.35 -20.10 0.91
N ILE A 108 16.63 -19.29 1.69
CA ILE A 108 16.92 -17.87 1.89
C ILE A 108 17.41 -17.67 3.33
N GLU A 109 18.42 -16.84 3.52
CA GLU A 109 18.91 -16.48 4.84
C GLU A 109 17.93 -15.58 5.60
N ASP A 110 17.97 -15.66 6.93
CA ASP A 110 17.20 -14.80 7.81
C ASP A 110 17.71 -13.34 7.68
N LYS A 111 16.80 -12.37 7.63
CA LYS A 111 17.15 -10.95 7.45
C LYS A 111 16.56 -10.09 8.54
N MET A 112 17.35 -9.15 9.07
CA MET A 112 16.79 -8.06 9.88
C MET A 112 16.14 -7.01 8.97
N VAL A 113 14.93 -6.60 9.30
CA VAL A 113 14.11 -5.64 8.58
C VAL A 113 13.52 -4.61 9.54
N TRP A 114 13.14 -3.46 9.00
CA TRP A 114 12.43 -2.43 9.73
C TRP A 114 10.94 -2.76 9.81
N CYS A 115 10.46 -3.11 11.01
CA CYS A 115 9.09 -3.57 11.23
C CYS A 115 8.10 -2.46 11.63
N ALA A 116 8.59 -1.22 11.76
CA ALA A 116 7.73 -0.10 12.15
C ALA A 116 6.87 0.47 11.01
N ASP A 117 7.12 0.04 9.77
CA ASP A 117 6.26 0.30 8.63
C ASP A 117 6.26 -0.88 7.64
N ASN A 118 5.45 -0.79 6.58
CA ASN A 118 5.26 -1.87 5.62
C ASN A 118 6.37 -2.00 4.58
N SER A 119 7.41 -1.17 4.64
CA SER A 119 8.48 -1.19 3.63
C SER A 119 9.58 -2.18 3.96
N GLY A 120 9.75 -2.54 5.24
CA GLY A 120 10.90 -3.30 5.71
C GLY A 120 12.21 -2.52 5.72
N MET A 121 12.19 -1.25 5.26
CA MET A 121 13.35 -0.39 5.11
C MET A 121 13.27 0.77 6.09
N TYR A 122 14.36 0.98 6.83
CA TYR A 122 14.45 2.15 7.70
C TYR A 122 14.46 3.43 6.86
N MET A 123 13.59 4.38 7.21
CA MET A 123 13.64 5.75 6.71
C MET A 123 13.56 6.69 7.90
N VAL A 124 14.24 7.85 7.80
CA VAL A 124 14.20 8.87 8.86
C VAL A 124 12.77 9.24 9.25
N ARG A 125 11.86 9.32 8.26
CA ARG A 125 10.44 9.60 8.50
C ARG A 125 9.73 8.54 9.36
N SER A 126 10.06 7.25 9.20
CA SER A 126 9.42 6.18 9.94
C SER A 126 10.03 6.04 11.33
N GLY A 127 11.35 6.19 11.46
CA GLY A 127 12.01 6.32 12.76
C GLY A 127 11.46 7.49 13.58
N TYR A 128 11.26 8.66 12.97
CA TYR A 128 10.66 9.82 13.65
C TYR A 128 9.22 9.54 14.11
N ARG A 129 8.41 8.84 13.30
CA ARG A 129 7.05 8.44 13.71
C ARG A 129 7.05 7.55 14.94
N CYS A 130 7.97 6.58 15.02
CA CYS A 130 8.09 5.73 16.21
C CYS A 130 8.39 6.56 17.47
N LEU A 131 9.31 7.53 17.37
CA LEU A 131 9.67 8.43 18.48
C LEU A 131 8.52 9.35 18.89
N VAL A 132 7.66 9.75 17.95
CA VAL A 132 6.51 10.62 18.23
C VAL A 132 5.35 9.82 18.81
N GLN A 133 5.05 8.63 18.26
CA GLN A 133 3.99 7.75 18.76
C GLN A 133 4.30 7.22 20.17
N SER A 134 5.56 6.96 20.50
CA SER A 134 5.95 6.59 21.87
C SER A 134 5.74 7.71 22.90
N ASN A 135 5.54 8.96 22.45
CA ASN A 135 5.37 10.15 23.30
C ASN A 135 3.93 10.70 23.32
N ILE A 136 3.01 10.16 22.52
CA ILE A 136 1.63 10.63 22.43
C ILE A 136 0.71 9.49 22.84
N ASN A 137 0.07 9.60 24.01
CA ASN A 137 -1.04 8.73 24.39
C ASN A 137 -2.08 8.70 23.27
N ASP A 138 -2.38 7.51 22.76
CA ASP A 138 -3.28 7.22 21.64
C ASP A 138 -4.67 7.84 21.81
N THR A 139 -4.89 9.04 21.27
CA THR A 139 -6.26 9.58 21.09
C THR A 139 -6.47 10.35 19.80
N ILE A 140 -5.53 10.32 18.86
CA ILE A 140 -5.67 11.03 17.58
C ILE A 140 -5.19 10.13 16.44
N ASN A 141 -6.09 9.41 15.75
CA ASN A 141 -6.06 9.20 14.29
C ASN A 141 -6.95 8.06 13.77
N THR A 142 -8.25 8.28 13.77
CA THR A 142 -9.16 7.60 12.82
C THR A 142 -9.89 8.61 11.94
N ASP A 143 -10.22 9.79 12.46
CA ASP A 143 -10.94 10.83 11.72
C ASP A 143 -10.11 11.54 10.63
N HIS A 144 -8.84 11.82 10.89
CA HIS A 144 -8.02 12.57 9.94
C HIS A 144 -7.75 11.80 8.64
N THR A 145 -7.59 10.48 8.69
CA THR A 145 -7.31 9.66 7.51
C THR A 145 -8.50 9.62 6.55
N ILE A 146 -9.72 9.55 7.10
CA ILE A 146 -10.98 9.61 6.33
C ILE A 146 -11.15 10.99 5.72
N PHE A 147 -10.92 12.05 6.52
CA PHE A 147 -11.01 13.43 6.09
C PHE A 147 -10.01 13.77 4.96
N TYR A 148 -8.75 13.32 5.06
CA TYR A 148 -7.77 13.57 3.99
C TYR A 148 -8.11 12.82 2.71
N LYS A 149 -8.60 11.58 2.81
CA LYS A 149 -9.05 10.82 1.64
C LYS A 149 -10.16 11.59 0.91
N GLN A 150 -11.12 12.13 1.64
CA GLN A 150 -12.20 12.96 1.08
C GLN A 150 -11.66 14.20 0.36
N ILE A 151 -10.69 14.93 0.93
CA ILE A 151 -10.08 16.11 0.27
C ILE A 151 -9.45 15.74 -1.08
N TRP A 152 -8.77 14.59 -1.15
CA TRP A 152 -8.05 14.19 -2.35
C TRP A 152 -8.95 13.59 -3.43
N GLU A 153 -10.12 13.08 -3.06
CA GLU A 153 -11.18 12.58 -3.94
C GLU A 153 -12.02 13.70 -4.58
N LEU A 154 -11.92 14.95 -4.10
CA LEU A 154 -12.59 16.10 -4.72
C LEU A 154 -12.07 16.31 -6.15
N ASP A 155 -13.00 16.48 -7.09
CA ASP A 155 -12.75 16.81 -8.51
C ASP A 155 -12.29 18.27 -8.66
N LEU A 156 -11.14 18.58 -8.07
CA LEU A 156 -10.55 19.92 -7.99
C LEU A 156 -9.10 19.90 -8.47
N PRO A 157 -8.63 20.98 -9.13
CA PRO A 157 -7.21 21.13 -9.47
C PRO A 157 -6.28 20.93 -8.25
N PRO A 158 -5.09 20.30 -8.43
CA PRO A 158 -4.19 19.98 -7.31
C PRO A 158 -3.82 21.19 -6.43
N LYS A 159 -3.67 22.38 -7.02
CA LYS A 159 -3.38 23.63 -6.30
C LYS A 159 -4.47 23.99 -5.29
N ILE A 160 -5.73 23.66 -5.59
CA ILE A 160 -6.89 23.93 -4.73
C ILE A 160 -6.96 22.90 -3.60
N ARG A 161 -6.75 21.61 -3.89
CA ARG A 161 -6.66 20.56 -2.86
C ARG A 161 -5.55 20.81 -1.84
N ILE A 162 -4.38 21.25 -2.31
CA ILE A 162 -3.27 21.66 -1.44
C ILE A 162 -3.65 22.89 -0.59
N ALA A 163 -4.41 23.83 -1.14
CA ALA A 163 -4.90 24.98 -0.38
C ALA A 163 -5.84 24.55 0.74
N ILE A 164 -6.82 23.69 0.45
CA ILE A 164 -7.75 23.10 1.44
C ILE A 164 -6.97 22.37 2.55
N TRP A 165 -6.01 21.51 2.18
CA TRP A 165 -5.17 20.82 3.16
C TRP A 165 -4.36 21.78 4.04
N ARG A 166 -3.84 22.89 3.47
CA ARG A 166 -3.15 23.93 4.27
C ARG A 166 -4.11 24.67 5.19
N PHE A 167 -5.38 24.83 4.81
CA PHE A 167 -6.40 25.47 5.63
C PHE A 167 -6.73 24.66 6.88
N THR A 168 -6.72 23.33 6.78
CA THR A 168 -7.09 22.44 7.89
C THR A 168 -5.97 22.22 8.92
N HIS A 169 -4.78 22.80 8.68
CA HIS A 169 -3.61 22.66 9.54
C HIS A 169 -3.09 24.03 10.04
N GLU A 170 -3.95 25.06 10.04
CA GLU A 170 -3.59 26.39 10.56
C GLU A 170 -2.33 27.00 9.90
N TYR A 171 -2.00 26.61 8.66
CA TYR A 171 -0.89 27.22 7.90
C TYR A 171 -1.25 28.59 7.32
N ILE A 172 -2.49 29.05 7.51
CA ILE A 172 -2.90 30.40 7.10
C ILE A 172 -2.31 31.40 8.11
N PRO A 173 -1.67 32.48 7.64
CA PRO A 173 -1.21 33.57 8.50
C PRO A 173 -2.40 34.43 8.96
N THR A 174 -3.29 33.85 9.77
CA THR A 174 -4.31 34.63 10.47
C THR A 174 -3.66 35.39 11.61
N ALA A 175 -4.24 36.51 12.07
CA ALA A 175 -3.68 37.25 13.20
C ALA A 175 -3.46 36.35 14.43
N ALA A 176 -4.37 35.40 14.70
CA ALA A 176 -4.20 34.40 15.76
C ALA A 176 -3.00 33.47 15.53
N ASN A 177 -2.81 32.95 14.32
CA ASN A 177 -1.70 32.04 14.01
C ASN A 177 -0.34 32.76 13.98
N LEU A 178 -0.32 34.02 13.54
CA LEU A 178 0.87 34.86 13.57
C LEU A 178 1.23 35.28 15.00
N TYR A 179 0.23 35.54 15.85
CA TYR A 179 0.44 35.77 17.28
C TYR A 179 1.02 34.53 17.97
N ASN A 180 0.45 33.35 17.72
CA ASN A 180 0.96 32.08 18.26
C ASN A 180 2.40 31.76 17.79
N ARG A 181 2.81 32.31 16.64
CA ARG A 181 4.18 32.19 16.12
C ARG A 181 5.09 33.37 16.51
N ILE A 182 4.62 34.27 17.38
CA ILE A 182 5.35 35.45 17.89
C ILE A 182 5.75 36.42 16.76
N ILE A 183 5.02 36.40 15.64
CA ILE A 183 5.23 37.30 14.50
C ILE A 183 4.35 38.55 14.63
N ASN A 184 3.17 38.42 15.23
CA ASN A 184 2.22 39.51 15.41
C ASN A 184 2.04 39.86 16.89
N SER A 185 1.83 41.14 17.21
CA SER A 185 1.67 41.62 18.59
C SER A 185 0.27 41.39 19.15
N SER A 186 -0.72 41.12 18.30
CA SER A 186 -2.11 40.88 18.69
C SER A 186 -2.76 39.78 17.84
N PRO A 187 -3.58 38.90 18.45
CA PRO A 187 -4.35 37.90 17.71
C PRO A 187 -5.61 38.48 17.03
N ILE A 188 -5.94 39.75 17.27
CA ILE A 188 -7.22 40.39 16.89
C ILE A 188 -7.25 40.75 15.39
N CYS A 189 -8.41 40.60 14.76
CA CYS A 189 -8.62 40.96 13.35
C CYS A 189 -8.35 42.46 13.09
N PRO A 190 -7.46 42.82 12.15
CA PRO A 190 -7.16 44.22 11.82
C PRO A 190 -8.33 45.01 11.22
N SER A 191 -9.36 44.33 10.70
CA SER A 191 -10.48 44.95 10.00
C SER A 191 -11.73 45.14 10.85
N TYR A 192 -11.96 44.27 11.85
CA TYR A 192 -13.16 44.29 12.69
C TYR A 192 -12.89 44.49 14.19
N GLY A 193 -11.65 44.31 14.67
CA GLY A 193 -11.21 44.76 16.00
C GLY A 193 -11.79 44.06 17.25
N GLU A 194 -12.76 43.14 17.11
CA GLU A 194 -13.53 42.63 18.26
C GLU A 194 -13.20 41.19 18.67
N ALA A 195 -12.56 40.39 17.80
CA ALA A 195 -12.25 38.99 18.09
C ALA A 195 -10.91 38.53 17.47
N PRO A 196 -10.28 37.46 18.02
CA PRO A 196 -9.14 36.81 17.39
C PRO A 196 -9.46 36.36 15.96
N GLU A 197 -8.64 36.75 14.99
CA GLU A 197 -8.80 36.32 13.59
C GLU A 197 -8.41 34.84 13.49
N ASN A 198 -9.40 33.96 13.57
CA ASN A 198 -9.25 32.55 13.21
C ASN A 198 -9.71 32.31 11.76
N PHE A 199 -9.54 31.09 11.26
CA PHE A 199 -9.89 30.73 9.89
C PHE A 199 -11.36 31.05 9.55
N MET A 200 -12.30 30.66 10.43
CA MET A 200 -13.73 30.90 10.23
C MET A 200 -14.05 32.40 10.21
N HIS A 201 -13.42 33.19 11.09
CA HIS A 201 -13.55 34.63 11.11
C HIS A 201 -13.02 35.28 9.83
N THR A 202 -11.89 34.81 9.31
CA THR A 202 -11.29 35.30 8.05
C THR A 202 -12.18 35.03 6.84
N LEU A 203 -12.86 33.88 6.82
CA LEU A 203 -13.64 33.42 5.66
C LEU A 203 -15.11 33.88 5.68
N LEU A 204 -15.75 33.87 6.85
CA LEU A 204 -17.21 34.00 7.00
C LEU A 204 -17.64 35.35 7.57
N MET A 205 -16.85 35.92 8.50
CA MET A 205 -17.25 37.11 9.25
C MET A 205 -16.66 38.40 8.69
N CYS A 206 -15.44 38.31 8.14
CA CYS A 206 -14.72 39.43 7.52
C CYS A 206 -14.83 39.44 5.98
N GLY A 207 -15.60 38.50 5.38
CA GLY A 207 -15.80 38.35 3.94
C GLY A 207 -17.28 38.35 3.51
N PRO A 208 -17.61 38.53 2.22
CA PRO A 208 -18.98 38.73 1.74
C PRO A 208 -19.87 37.47 1.66
N ALA A 209 -19.43 36.32 2.17
CA ALA A 209 -20.11 35.04 1.98
C ALA A 209 -21.20 34.78 3.05
N LYS A 210 -22.44 35.20 2.77
CA LYS A 210 -23.58 35.03 3.70
C LYS A 210 -24.48 33.81 3.51
N ASN A 211 -24.36 32.98 2.46
CA ASN A 211 -25.24 31.81 2.26
C ASN A 211 -24.47 30.60 1.68
N TRP A 212 -24.65 29.40 2.24
CA TRP A 212 -23.67 28.31 2.18
C TRP A 212 -24.03 27.03 1.41
N TYR A 213 -25.10 26.98 0.61
CA TYR A 213 -25.58 25.69 0.09
C TYR A 213 -25.08 25.23 -1.29
N ASP A 214 -24.14 25.91 -1.97
CA ASP A 214 -23.77 25.52 -3.37
C ASP A 214 -22.28 25.64 -3.77
N PHE A 215 -21.33 25.56 -2.81
CA PHE A 215 -20.06 26.30 -2.97
C PHE A 215 -18.73 25.53 -2.83
N GLY A 216 -18.62 24.23 -3.15
CA GLY A 216 -17.30 23.55 -3.07
C GLY A 216 -16.21 24.20 -3.96
N GLU A 217 -16.52 24.36 -5.24
CA GLU A 217 -15.58 24.92 -6.25
C GLU A 217 -15.43 26.45 -6.11
N ILE A 218 -16.55 27.15 -5.88
CA ILE A 218 -16.55 28.61 -5.81
C ILE A 218 -15.96 29.10 -4.48
N ALA A 219 -16.20 28.42 -3.34
CA ALA A 219 -15.59 28.80 -2.06
C ALA A 219 -14.08 28.62 -2.11
N ALA A 220 -13.61 27.50 -2.68
CA ALA A 220 -12.19 27.21 -2.74
C ALA A 220 -11.45 28.17 -3.69
N THR A 221 -12.06 28.52 -4.83
CA THR A 221 -11.50 29.49 -5.78
C THR A 221 -11.52 30.91 -5.21
N THR A 222 -12.58 31.28 -4.48
CA THR A 222 -12.70 32.58 -3.80
C THR A 222 -11.68 32.70 -2.66
N ALA A 223 -11.52 31.67 -1.84
CA ALA A 223 -10.53 31.63 -0.77
C ALA A 223 -9.09 31.75 -1.30
N TRP A 224 -8.80 31.11 -2.44
CA TRP A 224 -7.50 31.24 -3.10
C TRP A 224 -7.25 32.65 -3.64
N ALA A 225 -8.22 33.24 -4.36
CA ALA A 225 -8.07 34.58 -4.95
C ALA A 225 -7.92 35.66 -3.88
N LEU A 226 -8.65 35.55 -2.77
CA LEU A 226 -8.52 36.44 -1.61
C LEU A 226 -7.16 36.30 -0.93
N ARG A 227 -6.63 35.08 -0.81
CA ARG A 227 -5.26 34.86 -0.31
C ARG A 227 -4.23 35.54 -1.20
N GLN A 228 -4.37 35.44 -2.52
CA GLN A 228 -3.42 36.05 -3.45
C GLN A 228 -3.47 37.58 -3.36
N ALA A 229 -4.66 38.16 -3.28
CA ALA A 229 -4.82 39.60 -3.09
C ALA A 229 -4.25 40.10 -1.76
N ARG A 230 -4.46 39.36 -0.66
CA ARG A 230 -3.90 39.69 0.65
C ARG A 230 -2.38 39.55 0.68
N ASN A 231 -1.82 38.51 0.04
CA ASN A 231 -0.36 38.36 -0.07
C ASN A 231 0.27 39.51 -0.87
N LYS A 232 -0.38 39.98 -1.94
CA LYS A 232 0.08 41.13 -2.74
C LYS A 232 0.03 42.43 -1.94
N LEU A 233 -0.99 42.59 -1.08
CA LEU A 233 -1.08 43.73 -0.18
C LEU A 233 0.01 43.70 0.90
N ILE A 234 0.19 42.55 1.59
CA ILE A 234 1.11 42.43 2.73
C ILE A 234 2.58 42.42 2.28
N MET A 235 2.90 41.71 1.19
CA MET A 235 4.29 41.52 0.76
C MET A 235 4.75 42.57 -0.25
N GLU A 236 3.85 43.11 -1.07
CA GLU A 236 4.20 44.05 -2.15
C GLU A 236 3.56 45.45 -1.98
N GLY A 237 2.74 45.66 -0.94
CA GLY A 237 2.05 46.94 -0.70
C GLY A 237 0.93 47.27 -1.69
N LYS A 238 0.56 46.36 -2.59
CA LYS A 238 -0.37 46.62 -3.70
C LYS A 238 -1.79 46.18 -3.36
N ARG A 239 -2.73 47.13 -3.36
CA ARG A 239 -4.16 46.86 -3.14
C ARG A 239 -4.84 46.52 -4.46
N GLN A 240 -5.46 45.34 -4.54
CA GLN A 240 -6.26 44.93 -5.70
C GLN A 240 -7.72 45.36 -5.51
N SER A 241 -8.37 45.79 -6.60
CA SER A 241 -9.78 46.15 -6.56
C SER A 241 -10.66 44.90 -6.46
N ILE A 242 -11.86 45.06 -5.90
CA ILE A 242 -12.83 43.97 -5.79
C ILE A 242 -13.25 43.49 -7.19
N GLN A 243 -13.38 44.40 -8.17
CA GLN A 243 -13.68 44.03 -9.55
C GLN A 243 -12.59 43.12 -10.17
N ASP A 244 -11.32 43.38 -9.90
CA ASP A 244 -10.21 42.55 -10.42
C ASP A 244 -10.22 41.15 -9.80
N ILE A 245 -10.47 41.07 -8.48
CA ILE A 245 -10.54 39.80 -7.76
C ILE A 245 -11.73 38.97 -8.28
N CYS A 246 -12.90 39.58 -8.42
CA CYS A 246 -14.07 38.91 -9.00
C CYS A 246 -13.81 38.44 -10.44
N SER A 247 -13.14 39.24 -11.26
CA SER A 247 -12.81 38.89 -12.65
C SER A 247 -11.90 37.66 -12.73
N ILE A 248 -10.91 37.56 -11.83
CA ILE A 248 -10.02 36.39 -11.72
C ILE A 248 -10.82 35.15 -11.30
N ILE A 249 -11.69 35.28 -10.29
CA ILE A 249 -12.52 34.17 -9.80
C ILE A 249 -13.43 33.64 -10.93
N PHE A 250 -14.15 34.52 -11.61
CA PHE A 250 -15.04 34.11 -12.71
C PHE A 250 -14.26 33.52 -13.89
N SER A 251 -13.06 34.04 -14.20
CA SER A 251 -12.20 33.48 -15.24
C SER A 251 -11.77 32.05 -14.92
N ILE A 252 -11.33 31.78 -13.69
CA ILE A 252 -10.88 30.45 -13.26
C ILE A 252 -12.05 29.46 -13.23
N ILE A 253 -13.23 29.87 -12.77
CA ILE A 253 -14.43 29.03 -12.77
C ILE A 253 -14.84 28.68 -14.20
N ARG A 254 -14.82 29.67 -15.10
CA ARG A 254 -15.12 29.45 -16.52
C ARG A 254 -14.12 28.49 -17.16
N GLU A 255 -12.82 28.70 -16.94
CA GLU A 255 -11.76 27.85 -17.49
C GLU A 255 -11.86 26.42 -16.96
N THR A 256 -12.16 26.24 -15.66
CA THR A 256 -12.33 24.91 -15.05
C THR A 256 -13.54 24.18 -15.61
N ARG A 257 -14.67 24.88 -15.82
CA ARG A 257 -15.86 24.34 -16.48
C ARG A 257 -15.62 23.99 -17.95
N GLU A 258 -14.90 24.84 -18.68
CA GLU A 258 -14.51 24.59 -20.07
C GLU A 258 -13.57 23.40 -20.20
N LEU A 259 -12.59 23.25 -19.29
CA LEU A 259 -11.72 22.08 -19.23
C LEU A 259 -12.52 20.80 -18.96
N ARG A 260 -13.50 20.87 -18.04
CA ARG A 260 -14.41 19.74 -17.75
C ARG A 260 -15.23 19.33 -18.98
N ASN A 261 -15.67 20.30 -19.77
CA ASN A 261 -16.43 20.08 -21.01
C ASN A 261 -15.54 19.67 -22.20
N LYS A 262 -14.24 20.03 -22.18
CA LYS A 262 -13.24 19.65 -23.19
C LYS A 262 -12.58 18.31 -22.91
N ILE A 263 -12.82 17.66 -21.76
CA ILE A 263 -12.50 16.23 -21.59
C ILE A 263 -13.44 15.48 -22.54
N PRO A 264 -12.95 14.93 -23.67
CA PRO A 264 -13.83 14.35 -24.65
C PRO A 264 -14.52 13.12 -24.05
N ALA A 265 -15.82 12.97 -24.35
CA ALA A 265 -16.61 11.79 -24.01
C ALA A 265 -15.99 10.46 -24.52
N GLN A 266 -14.95 10.51 -25.36
CA GLN A 266 -14.17 9.36 -25.82
C GLN A 266 -13.43 8.59 -24.70
N VAL A 267 -13.12 9.20 -23.55
CA VAL A 267 -12.52 8.44 -22.43
C VAL A 267 -13.57 7.54 -21.73
N LYS A 268 -14.88 7.76 -21.98
CA LYS A 268 -15.96 6.94 -21.39
C LYS A 268 -16.27 5.64 -22.13
N THR A 269 -15.69 5.36 -23.31
CA THR A 269 -16.02 4.15 -24.10
C THR A 269 -14.81 3.54 -24.81
N MET A 270 -13.75 3.24 -24.06
CA MET A 270 -13.02 1.99 -24.32
C MET A 270 -13.31 1.09 -23.13
N THR A 271 -14.29 0.19 -23.26
CA THR A 271 -14.36 -0.93 -22.33
C THR A 271 -13.03 -1.65 -22.43
N PRO A 272 -12.27 -1.80 -21.33
CA PRO A 272 -11.00 -2.51 -21.38
C PRO A 272 -11.33 -3.98 -21.64
N ILE A 273 -11.18 -4.37 -22.89
CA ILE A 273 -11.37 -5.75 -23.38
C ILE A 273 -9.98 -6.39 -23.39
N TRP A 274 -9.90 -7.64 -22.96
CA TRP A 274 -8.68 -8.43 -23.02
C TRP A 274 -8.16 -8.53 -24.46
N LYS A 275 -6.84 -8.49 -24.64
CA LYS A 275 -6.21 -8.59 -25.96
C LYS A 275 -5.26 -9.80 -26.01
N PRO A 276 -5.27 -10.58 -27.10
CA PRO A 276 -4.37 -11.71 -27.25
C PRO A 276 -2.91 -11.26 -27.33
N PRO A 277 -1.98 -12.12 -26.90
CA PRO A 277 -0.55 -11.92 -27.12
C PRO A 277 -0.19 -12.12 -28.60
N GLN A 278 0.99 -11.64 -29.01
CA GLN A 278 1.58 -12.02 -30.29
C GLN A 278 2.36 -13.33 -30.15
N GLU A 279 2.42 -14.15 -31.19
CA GLU A 279 3.29 -15.33 -31.18
C GLU A 279 4.77 -14.92 -31.01
N PRO A 280 5.58 -15.66 -30.25
CA PRO A 280 5.32 -16.97 -29.63
C PRO A 280 4.75 -16.91 -28.20
N PHE A 281 4.25 -15.76 -27.75
CA PHE A 281 3.83 -15.58 -26.36
C PHE A 281 2.50 -16.25 -26.04
N VAL A 282 2.43 -16.81 -24.83
CA VAL A 282 1.16 -17.03 -24.14
C VAL A 282 0.91 -15.90 -23.14
N LYS A 283 -0.37 -15.65 -22.87
CA LYS A 283 -0.81 -14.65 -21.93
C LYS A 283 -1.53 -15.30 -20.77
N VAL A 284 -1.11 -14.93 -19.56
CA VAL A 284 -1.53 -15.54 -18.31
C VAL A 284 -2.20 -14.48 -17.47
N ASN A 285 -3.49 -14.66 -17.23
CA ASN A 285 -4.26 -13.79 -16.34
C ASN A 285 -4.39 -14.49 -14.99
N PHE A 286 -4.09 -13.78 -13.90
CA PHE A 286 -4.24 -14.27 -12.54
C PHE A 286 -5.03 -13.28 -11.67
N ASP A 287 -5.72 -13.80 -10.67
CA ASP A 287 -6.51 -13.04 -9.70
C ASP A 287 -6.62 -13.83 -8.40
N ALA A 288 -6.89 -13.14 -7.28
CA ALA A 288 -7.18 -13.80 -6.02
C ALA A 288 -8.48 -13.27 -5.37
N ALA A 289 -9.38 -14.19 -5.01
CA ALA A 289 -10.43 -13.88 -4.06
C ALA A 289 -9.90 -14.06 -2.63
N PHE A 290 -10.09 -13.08 -1.76
CA PHE A 290 -9.60 -13.13 -0.38
C PHE A 290 -10.74 -13.05 0.63
N LYS A 291 -10.76 -13.97 1.59
CA LYS A 291 -11.73 -13.99 2.69
C LYS A 291 -11.03 -13.71 4.01
N ALA A 292 -11.03 -12.43 4.41
CA ALA A 292 -10.36 -11.94 5.60
C ALA A 292 -10.77 -12.67 6.89
N THR A 293 -12.04 -13.03 7.04
CA THR A 293 -12.53 -13.74 8.24
C THR A 293 -11.93 -15.12 8.44
N LEU A 294 -11.52 -15.79 7.35
CA LEU A 294 -10.91 -17.11 7.42
C LEU A 294 -9.40 -17.08 7.16
N HIS A 295 -8.83 -15.92 6.80
CA HIS A 295 -7.47 -15.83 6.26
C HIS A 295 -7.24 -16.84 5.12
N HIS A 296 -8.22 -16.99 4.25
CA HIS A 296 -8.14 -17.85 3.07
C HIS A 296 -8.03 -16.98 1.82
N SER A 297 -7.14 -17.34 0.91
CA SER A 297 -7.21 -16.88 -0.46
C SER A 297 -7.59 -18.01 -1.40
N TYR A 298 -8.21 -17.63 -2.49
CA TYR A 298 -8.60 -18.50 -3.57
C TYR A 298 -7.99 -17.94 -4.83
N SER A 299 -6.97 -18.61 -5.36
CA SER A 299 -6.29 -18.19 -6.56
C SER A 299 -7.08 -18.67 -7.78
N GLY A 300 -7.10 -17.86 -8.83
CA GLY A 300 -7.63 -18.24 -10.14
C GLY A 300 -6.70 -17.74 -11.23
N PHE A 301 -6.41 -18.60 -12.20
CA PHE A 301 -5.56 -18.22 -13.32
C PHE A 301 -5.92 -18.98 -14.60
N VAL A 302 -5.65 -18.34 -15.73
CA VAL A 302 -5.91 -18.87 -17.08
C VAL A 302 -4.76 -18.49 -18.02
N ILE A 303 -4.33 -19.44 -18.83
CA ILE A 303 -3.28 -19.32 -19.85
C ILE A 303 -3.95 -19.37 -21.22
N ARG A 304 -3.68 -18.37 -22.05
CA ARG A 304 -4.28 -18.23 -23.39
C ARG A 304 -3.21 -17.99 -24.46
N ASN A 305 -3.41 -18.56 -25.65
CA ASN A 305 -2.53 -18.35 -26.80
C ASN A 305 -2.89 -17.08 -27.61
N SER A 306 -2.19 -16.87 -28.73
CA SER A 306 -2.41 -15.76 -29.68
C SER A 306 -3.80 -15.71 -30.31
N ARG A 307 -4.53 -16.83 -30.31
CA ARG A 307 -5.91 -16.95 -30.82
C ARG A 307 -6.96 -16.75 -29.71
N GLY A 308 -6.53 -16.54 -28.47
CA GLY A 308 -7.41 -16.48 -27.31
C GLY A 308 -7.89 -17.84 -26.80
N SER A 309 -7.44 -18.95 -27.41
CA SER A 309 -7.78 -20.29 -26.94
C SER A 309 -7.12 -20.55 -25.58
N VAL A 310 -7.87 -21.17 -24.68
CA VAL A 310 -7.35 -21.59 -23.37
C VAL A 310 -6.38 -22.74 -23.58
N MET A 311 -5.19 -22.61 -23.03
CA MET A 311 -4.17 -23.67 -23.02
C MET A 311 -4.20 -24.41 -21.68
N GLY A 312 -4.47 -23.70 -20.59
CA GLY A 312 -4.66 -24.28 -19.28
C GLY A 312 -5.27 -23.27 -18.31
N SER A 313 -5.89 -23.77 -17.26
CA SER A 313 -6.45 -22.94 -16.19
C SER A 313 -6.36 -23.67 -14.85
N GLY A 314 -6.48 -22.94 -13.76
CA GLY A 314 -6.41 -23.56 -12.44
C GLY A 314 -6.93 -22.69 -11.32
N THR A 315 -7.30 -23.38 -10.24
CA THR A 315 -7.77 -22.74 -9.03
C THR A 315 -7.32 -23.47 -7.77
N VAL A 316 -6.87 -22.69 -6.78
CA VAL A 316 -6.20 -23.21 -5.58
C VAL A 316 -6.68 -22.49 -4.33
N LEU A 317 -6.94 -23.24 -3.24
CA LEU A 317 -7.21 -22.70 -1.91
C LEU A 317 -5.89 -22.57 -1.14
N ASN A 318 -5.60 -21.36 -0.66
CA ASN A 318 -4.47 -21.09 0.22
C ASN A 318 -5.00 -20.68 1.59
N LYS A 319 -4.55 -21.40 2.63
CA LYS A 319 -4.86 -21.10 4.03
C LYS A 319 -3.77 -20.18 4.61
N PHE A 320 -4.09 -19.51 5.72
CA PHE A 320 -3.15 -18.64 6.45
C PHE A 320 -2.61 -17.48 5.59
N VAL A 321 -3.48 -16.88 4.79
CA VAL A 321 -3.13 -15.67 4.02
C VAL A 321 -3.49 -14.44 4.85
N SER A 322 -2.51 -13.59 5.11
CA SER A 322 -2.65 -12.42 5.99
C SER A 322 -3.46 -11.29 5.38
N ASP A 323 -3.34 -11.07 4.07
CA ASP A 323 -3.85 -9.88 3.40
C ASP A 323 -4.08 -10.08 1.89
N PRO A 324 -4.88 -9.20 1.25
CA PRO A 324 -5.16 -9.28 -0.18
C PRO A 324 -3.93 -9.16 -1.07
N PHE A 325 -2.91 -8.38 -0.68
CA PHE A 325 -1.70 -8.24 -1.50
C PHE A 325 -0.93 -9.57 -1.58
N THR A 326 -0.83 -10.28 -0.46
CA THR A 326 -0.25 -11.62 -0.40
C THR A 326 -1.06 -12.63 -1.21
N ALA A 327 -2.39 -12.54 -1.17
CA ALA A 327 -3.28 -13.37 -1.98
C ALA A 327 -2.97 -13.23 -3.48
N GLU A 328 -2.83 -12.00 -3.97
CA GLU A 328 -2.50 -11.70 -5.38
C GLU A 328 -1.10 -12.21 -5.78
N ALA A 329 -0.12 -12.04 -4.89
CA ALA A 329 1.22 -12.56 -5.12
C ALA A 329 1.23 -14.11 -5.20
N ILE A 330 0.48 -14.79 -4.35
CA ILE A 330 0.34 -16.25 -4.40
C ILE A 330 -0.31 -16.69 -5.72
N ALA A 331 -1.38 -16.02 -6.16
CA ALA A 331 -2.03 -16.32 -7.43
C ALA A 331 -1.07 -16.14 -8.62
N CYS A 332 -0.28 -15.06 -8.62
CA CYS A 332 0.77 -14.83 -9.61
C CYS A 332 1.80 -15.96 -9.63
N PHE A 333 2.29 -16.37 -8.46
CA PHE A 333 3.29 -17.43 -8.30
C PHE A 333 2.77 -18.79 -8.78
N GLN A 334 1.52 -19.14 -8.46
CA GLN A 334 0.89 -20.39 -8.88
C GLN A 334 0.65 -20.42 -10.40
N ALA A 335 0.20 -19.31 -10.98
CA ALA A 335 0.05 -19.16 -12.42
C ALA A 335 1.39 -19.30 -13.15
N LEU A 336 2.47 -18.76 -12.57
CA LEU A 336 3.84 -18.91 -13.07
C LEU A 336 4.33 -20.36 -13.01
N ASN A 337 4.02 -21.09 -11.94
CA ASN A 337 4.34 -22.51 -11.82
C ASN A 337 3.64 -23.34 -12.90
N LEU A 338 2.32 -23.18 -13.05
CA LEU A 338 1.57 -23.89 -14.08
C LEU A 338 2.13 -23.59 -15.48
N SER A 339 2.43 -22.31 -15.77
CA SER A 339 2.99 -21.91 -17.07
C SER A 339 4.29 -22.65 -17.39
N ARG A 340 5.14 -22.85 -16.39
CA ARG A 340 6.39 -23.60 -16.55
C ARG A 340 6.17 -25.10 -16.66
N GLU A 341 5.28 -25.67 -15.85
CA GLU A 341 4.94 -27.10 -15.90
C GLU A 341 4.35 -27.49 -17.25
N MET A 342 3.60 -26.58 -17.88
CA MET A 342 3.08 -26.73 -19.25
C MET A 342 4.14 -26.48 -20.35
N GLY A 343 5.37 -26.13 -19.98
CA GLY A 343 6.48 -25.96 -20.93
C GLY A 343 6.54 -24.63 -21.66
N PHE A 344 5.78 -23.61 -21.24
CA PHE A 344 5.82 -22.29 -21.89
C PHE A 344 7.09 -21.51 -21.51
N SER A 345 7.78 -20.98 -22.52
CA SER A 345 9.02 -20.20 -22.35
C SER A 345 8.85 -18.69 -22.57
N HIS A 346 7.79 -18.27 -23.26
CA HIS A 346 7.45 -16.88 -23.60
C HIS A 346 6.10 -16.52 -22.98
N VAL A 347 6.12 -15.77 -21.88
CA VAL A 347 4.93 -15.56 -21.04
C VAL A 347 4.68 -14.07 -20.78
N GLN A 348 3.44 -13.62 -20.96
CA GLN A 348 2.96 -12.30 -20.54
C GLN A 348 2.00 -12.48 -19.36
N MET A 349 2.43 -12.10 -18.15
CA MET A 349 1.63 -12.17 -16.93
C MET A 349 0.80 -10.89 -16.77
N GLU A 350 -0.50 -11.03 -16.49
CA GLU A 350 -1.45 -9.94 -16.28
C GLU A 350 -2.25 -10.16 -14.99
N GLY A 351 -2.35 -9.10 -14.18
CA GLY A 351 -3.20 -9.07 -12.98
C GLY A 351 -3.76 -7.67 -12.74
N ASP A 352 -4.83 -7.57 -11.95
CA ASP A 352 -5.51 -6.29 -11.65
C ASP A 352 -4.96 -5.59 -10.39
N SER A 353 -4.03 -6.23 -9.68
CA SER A 353 -3.37 -5.68 -8.50
C SER A 353 -2.16 -4.82 -8.88
N GLN A 354 -2.38 -3.50 -9.05
CA GLN A 354 -1.30 -2.56 -9.38
C GLN A 354 -0.14 -2.61 -8.38
N THR A 355 -0.43 -2.78 -7.08
CA THR A 355 0.58 -2.85 -6.03
C THR A 355 1.48 -4.08 -6.17
N THR A 356 0.91 -5.23 -6.53
CA THR A 356 1.62 -6.48 -6.79
C THR A 356 2.50 -6.36 -8.02
N ILE A 357 1.94 -5.93 -9.15
CA ILE A 357 2.69 -5.76 -10.40
C ILE A 357 3.85 -4.77 -10.25
N VAL A 358 3.62 -3.62 -9.58
CA VAL A 358 4.68 -2.64 -9.35
C VAL A 358 5.82 -3.23 -8.51
N LYS A 359 5.53 -3.98 -7.45
CA LYS A 359 6.57 -4.60 -6.61
C LYS A 359 7.33 -5.71 -7.34
N ILE A 360 6.68 -6.48 -8.21
CA ILE A 360 7.35 -7.49 -9.04
C ILE A 360 8.34 -6.82 -10.00
N ASN A 361 7.92 -5.74 -10.66
CA ASN A 361 8.74 -5.02 -11.64
C ASN A 361 9.84 -4.11 -11.03
N GLN A 362 9.81 -3.87 -9.71
CA GLN A 362 10.84 -3.08 -9.05
C GLN A 362 12.18 -3.82 -9.02
N VAL A 363 13.27 -3.13 -9.36
CA VAL A 363 14.63 -3.70 -9.31
C VAL A 363 15.16 -3.83 -7.89
N LEU A 364 14.72 -2.96 -6.97
CA LEU A 364 15.22 -2.93 -5.59
C LEU A 364 14.81 -4.20 -4.82
N PRO A 365 15.64 -4.65 -3.85
CA PRO A 365 15.28 -5.76 -2.99
C PRO A 365 14.02 -5.42 -2.19
N ASN A 366 13.10 -6.37 -2.09
CA ASN A 366 11.89 -6.19 -1.30
C ASN A 366 12.18 -6.63 0.13
N TYR A 367 12.08 -5.71 1.09
CA TYR A 367 12.25 -6.02 2.52
C TYR A 367 10.94 -6.09 3.29
N SER A 368 9.80 -5.86 2.62
CA SER A 368 8.49 -5.95 3.29
C SER A 368 8.25 -7.36 3.86
N ASP A 369 7.47 -7.43 4.93
CA ASP A 369 7.15 -8.67 5.65
C ASP A 369 6.59 -9.76 4.73
N MET A 370 5.88 -9.36 3.67
CA MET A 370 5.28 -10.25 2.67
C MET A 370 6.07 -10.29 1.36
N GLY A 371 7.35 -9.91 1.40
CA GLY A 371 8.25 -9.86 0.25
C GLY A 371 8.69 -11.24 -0.25
N THR A 372 8.51 -12.30 0.54
CA THR A 372 8.94 -13.66 0.20
C THR A 372 8.38 -14.12 -1.16
N TYR A 373 7.06 -14.05 -1.36
CA TYR A 373 6.46 -14.43 -2.66
C TYR A 373 6.96 -13.56 -3.83
N ILE A 374 7.24 -12.28 -3.59
CA ILE A 374 7.78 -11.39 -4.64
C ILE A 374 9.20 -11.81 -5.01
N ASP A 375 10.04 -12.12 -4.01
CA ASP A 375 11.40 -12.61 -4.21
C ASP A 375 11.35 -13.95 -4.98
N GLU A 376 10.42 -14.85 -4.65
CA GLU A 376 10.24 -16.12 -5.35
C GLU A 376 9.74 -15.97 -6.80
N ILE A 377 8.76 -15.08 -7.03
CA ILE A 377 8.27 -14.78 -8.39
C ILE A 377 9.44 -14.29 -9.25
N LYS A 378 10.30 -13.41 -8.71
CA LYS A 378 11.47 -12.91 -9.44
C LYS A 378 12.48 -14.02 -9.75
N ILE A 379 12.76 -14.90 -8.79
CA ILE A 379 13.64 -16.06 -8.99
C ILE A 379 13.06 -16.97 -10.09
N LYS A 380 11.78 -17.30 -10.03
CA LYS A 380 11.14 -18.15 -11.04
C LYS A 380 11.02 -17.47 -12.40
N ALA A 381 10.76 -16.18 -12.44
CA ALA A 381 10.71 -15.39 -13.68
C ALA A 381 12.03 -15.48 -14.45
N SER A 382 13.17 -15.55 -13.75
CA SER A 382 14.50 -15.70 -14.38
C SER A 382 14.69 -17.02 -15.14
N LEU A 383 13.78 -17.98 -14.98
CA LEU A 383 13.84 -19.30 -15.60
C LEU A 383 13.08 -19.37 -16.94
N PHE A 384 12.42 -18.28 -17.33
CA PHE A 384 11.75 -18.13 -18.63
C PHE A 384 12.68 -17.47 -19.64
N GLN A 385 12.53 -17.79 -20.94
CA GLN A 385 13.29 -17.11 -22.00
C GLN A 385 12.83 -15.65 -22.14
N HIS A 386 11.52 -15.43 -22.06
CA HIS A 386 10.96 -14.09 -22.03
C HIS A 386 9.74 -14.05 -21.11
N ILE A 387 9.74 -13.12 -20.15
CA ILE A 387 8.61 -12.88 -19.26
C ILE A 387 8.40 -11.39 -19.00
N SER A 388 7.15 -10.97 -18.96
CA SER A 388 6.77 -9.61 -18.57
C SER A 388 5.54 -9.61 -17.66
N PHE A 389 5.42 -8.59 -16.80
CA PHE A 389 4.32 -8.43 -15.86
C PHE A 389 3.60 -7.11 -16.11
N HIS A 390 2.29 -7.17 -16.34
CA HIS A 390 1.46 -6.04 -16.71
C HIS A 390 0.25 -5.91 -15.80
N HIS A 391 -0.08 -4.66 -15.47
CA HIS A 391 -1.32 -4.34 -14.77
C HIS A 391 -2.44 -4.12 -15.79
N VAL A 392 -3.60 -4.71 -15.53
CA VAL A 392 -4.79 -4.58 -16.37
C VAL A 392 -6.00 -4.16 -15.55
N ASP A 393 -6.99 -3.54 -16.21
CA ASP A 393 -8.27 -3.24 -15.55
C ASP A 393 -8.99 -4.55 -15.19
N ARG A 394 -9.64 -4.56 -14.03
CA ARG A 394 -10.39 -5.72 -13.53
C ARG A 394 -11.40 -6.27 -14.53
N ARG A 395 -12.01 -5.43 -15.38
CA ARG A 395 -12.96 -5.89 -16.42
C ARG A 395 -12.28 -6.75 -17.49
N ALA A 396 -11.00 -6.49 -17.80
CA ALA A 396 -10.17 -7.30 -18.70
C ALA A 396 -9.58 -8.54 -18.03
N ASN A 397 -9.69 -8.66 -16.69
CA ASN A 397 -9.19 -9.78 -15.90
C ASN A 397 -10.32 -10.69 -15.36
N MET A 398 -11.56 -10.51 -15.83
CA MET A 398 -12.74 -11.17 -15.26
C MET A 398 -12.70 -12.70 -15.32
N VAL A 399 -12.05 -13.29 -16.34
CA VAL A 399 -11.92 -14.76 -16.45
C VAL A 399 -11.18 -15.31 -15.24
N ALA A 400 -10.00 -14.77 -14.92
CA ALA A 400 -9.24 -15.18 -13.73
C ALA A 400 -10.01 -14.92 -12.43
N HIS A 401 -10.70 -13.77 -12.35
CA HIS A 401 -11.53 -13.42 -11.20
C HIS A 401 -12.67 -14.42 -10.93
N MET A 402 -13.31 -14.91 -11.99
CA MET A 402 -14.39 -15.88 -11.86
C MET A 402 -13.87 -17.26 -11.48
N ILE A 403 -12.73 -17.68 -12.04
CA ILE A 403 -12.04 -18.92 -11.65
C ILE A 403 -11.69 -18.87 -10.16
N ALA A 404 -11.14 -17.75 -9.68
CA ALA A 404 -10.80 -17.56 -8.27
C ALA A 404 -12.04 -17.69 -7.35
N LYS A 405 -13.17 -17.11 -7.75
CA LYS A 405 -14.43 -17.22 -7.01
C LYS A 405 -15.01 -18.63 -7.02
N GLU A 406 -14.90 -19.34 -8.13
CA GLU A 406 -15.45 -20.69 -8.25
C GLU A 406 -14.81 -21.66 -7.25
N ARG A 407 -13.53 -21.45 -6.90
CA ARG A 407 -12.83 -22.21 -5.87
C ARG A 407 -13.61 -22.32 -4.57
N ILE A 408 -14.35 -21.29 -4.19
CA ILE A 408 -15.11 -21.23 -2.93
C ILE A 408 -16.14 -22.38 -2.86
N SER A 409 -16.66 -22.80 -4.01
CA SER A 409 -17.68 -23.85 -4.13
C SER A 409 -17.07 -25.25 -4.34
N LEU A 410 -15.76 -25.33 -4.61
CA LEU A 410 -15.06 -26.59 -4.88
C LEU A 410 -14.50 -27.20 -3.59
N ARG A 411 -14.50 -28.54 -3.52
CA ARG A 411 -13.93 -29.30 -2.39
C ARG A 411 -12.40 -29.36 -2.45
N GLU A 412 -11.85 -29.43 -3.66
CA GLU A 412 -10.44 -29.64 -3.92
C GLU A 412 -9.92 -28.61 -4.93
N ASP A 413 -8.59 -28.49 -5.00
CA ASP A 413 -7.91 -27.69 -6.01
C ASP A 413 -8.05 -28.36 -7.38
N LYS A 414 -8.19 -27.56 -8.43
CA LYS A 414 -8.44 -28.07 -9.78
C LYS A 414 -7.56 -27.38 -10.79
N PHE A 415 -7.08 -28.18 -11.74
CA PHE A 415 -6.30 -27.74 -12.89
C PHE A 415 -6.91 -28.36 -14.14
N TRP A 416 -7.04 -27.56 -15.18
CA TRP A 416 -7.64 -27.95 -16.44
C TRP A 416 -6.64 -27.72 -17.57
N VAL A 417 -6.61 -28.64 -18.52
CA VAL A 417 -5.82 -28.55 -19.75
C VAL A 417 -6.78 -28.24 -20.87
N GLU A 418 -6.53 -27.15 -21.60
CA GLU A 418 -7.39 -26.67 -22.71
C GLU A 418 -8.85 -26.37 -22.34
N GLU A 419 -9.20 -26.45 -21.06
CA GLU A 419 -10.53 -26.21 -20.51
C GLU A 419 -10.51 -25.11 -19.45
N LEU A 420 -11.69 -24.58 -19.16
CA LEU A 420 -11.95 -23.63 -18.09
C LEU A 420 -13.23 -24.02 -17.35
N PRO A 421 -13.40 -23.59 -16.09
CA PRO A 421 -14.59 -23.96 -15.36
C PRO A 421 -15.80 -23.10 -15.79
N ALA A 422 -17.00 -23.65 -15.63
CA ALA A 422 -18.23 -23.14 -16.24
C ALA A 422 -18.55 -21.68 -15.85
N ALA A 423 -18.18 -21.25 -14.64
CA ALA A 423 -18.44 -19.87 -14.19
C ALA A 423 -17.63 -18.82 -14.97
N ALA A 424 -16.58 -19.24 -15.67
CA ALA A 424 -15.68 -18.36 -16.42
C ALA A 424 -15.94 -18.39 -17.95
N GLU A 425 -16.71 -19.35 -18.47
CA GLU A 425 -17.00 -19.50 -19.91
C GLU A 425 -17.66 -18.28 -20.54
N ALA A 426 -18.68 -17.71 -19.87
CA ALA A 426 -19.36 -16.51 -20.36
C ALA A 426 -18.42 -15.30 -20.49
N PHE A 427 -17.42 -15.19 -19.61
CA PHE A 427 -16.44 -14.11 -19.64
C PHE A 427 -15.37 -14.34 -20.71
N LEU A 428 -14.98 -15.59 -20.94
CA LEU A 428 -14.12 -15.96 -22.06
C LEU A 428 -14.80 -15.66 -23.40
N ALA A 429 -16.06 -16.05 -23.57
CA ALA A 429 -16.82 -15.77 -24.79
C ALA A 429 -16.93 -14.27 -25.06
N ARG A 430 -17.12 -13.46 -24.01
CA ARG A 430 -17.12 -12.00 -24.10
C ARG A 430 -15.75 -11.47 -24.55
N ASP A 431 -14.65 -11.94 -23.96
CA ASP A 431 -13.31 -11.54 -24.35
C ASP A 431 -13.03 -11.87 -25.83
N LEU A 432 -13.44 -13.06 -26.30
CA LEU A 432 -13.30 -13.49 -27.69
C LEU A 432 -14.20 -12.70 -28.66
N SER A 433 -15.42 -12.35 -28.25
CA SER A 433 -16.34 -11.55 -29.08
C SER A 433 -15.79 -10.16 -29.39
N GLY A 434 -14.99 -9.58 -28.48
CA GLY A 434 -14.31 -8.31 -28.69
C GLY A 434 -13.08 -8.39 -29.60
N LEU A 435 -12.70 -9.59 -30.06
CA LEU A 435 -11.63 -9.80 -31.04
C LEU A 435 -12.14 -9.84 -32.49
N ILE A 436 -13.46 -9.95 -32.67
CA ILE A 436 -14.09 -9.91 -33.98
C ILE A 436 -14.18 -8.42 -34.39
N PRO A 437 -13.61 -8.02 -35.54
CA PRO A 437 -13.50 -6.63 -35.96
C PRO A 437 -14.85 -5.93 -36.20
#